data_AF-A0AAU6EGW3-F1
#
_entry.id   AF-A0AAU6EGW3-F1
#
_cell.length_a   1.000
_cell.length_b   1.000
_cell.length_c   1.000
_cell.angle_alpha   90.00
_cell.angle_beta   90.00
_cell.angle_gamma   90.00
#
_symmetry.space_group_name_H-M   'P 1'
#
loop_
_entity.id
_entity.type
_entity.pdbx_description
1 polymer ?
#
loop_
_entity_poly.entity_id
_entity_poly.type
_entity_poly.pdbx_seq_one_letter_code
_entity_poly.pdbx_strand_id
1 'polypeptide(L)' 'MEDARSTFPKPAIPGWRVIHSDAGRYWASREQPFPKDSEENSPAFRTVDADTFDELQAEVTRQEEAAGQVAS' A
#
# COMPACT_ATOMS: atom_id res chain seq x y z
N MET A 1 5.77 -0.74 -33.78
CA MET A 1 6.65 -0.48 -32.63
C MET A 1 6.06 -1.29 -31.50
N GLU A 2 6.53 -2.53 -31.41
CA GLU A 2 6.00 -3.54 -30.50
C GLU A 2 6.83 -3.44 -29.22
N ASP A 3 6.43 -2.53 -28.34
CA ASP A 3 7.06 -2.42 -27.02
C ASP A 3 6.63 -3.63 -26.20
N ALA A 4 7.57 -4.54 -26.03
CA ALA A 4 7.49 -5.74 -25.22
C ALA A 4 6.88 -5.39 -23.87
N ARG A 5 5.60 -5.70 -23.69
CA ARG A 5 4.92 -5.72 -22.39
C ARG A 5 5.57 -6.84 -21.59
N SER A 6 6.69 -6.50 -20.97
CA SER A 6 7.31 -7.28 -19.91
C SER A 6 6.21 -7.65 -18.94
N THR A 7 5.73 -8.89 -19.04
CA THR A 7 4.65 -9.46 -18.21
C THR A 7 5.28 -9.87 -16.88
N PHE A 8 6.09 -8.99 -16.30
CA PHE A 8 6.43 -9.11 -14.90
C PHE A 8 5.11 -8.84 -14.16
N PRO A 9 4.65 -9.78 -13.32
CA PRO A 9 3.51 -9.50 -12.46
C PRO A 9 3.86 -8.23 -11.70
N LYS A 10 3.08 -7.17 -11.93
CA LYS A 10 3.27 -5.94 -11.17
C LYS A 10 3.10 -6.31 -9.70
N PRO A 11 4.02 -5.91 -8.83
CA PRO A 11 3.86 -6.09 -7.41
C PRO A 11 2.51 -5.51 -6.99
N ALA A 12 1.63 -6.34 -6.44
CA ALA A 12 0.27 -5.97 -6.12
C ALA A 12 -0.01 -6.31 -4.67
N ILE A 13 -0.55 -5.33 -3.94
CA ILE A 13 -1.00 -5.50 -2.57
C ILE A 13 -2.53 -5.38 -2.62
N PRO A 14 -3.30 -6.41 -2.21
CA PRO A 14 -4.77 -6.38 -2.30
C PRO A 14 -5.36 -5.15 -1.59
N GLY A 15 -6.23 -4.39 -2.27
CA GLY A 15 -6.85 -3.18 -1.73
C GLY A 15 -5.95 -1.95 -1.71
N TRP A 16 -4.72 -2.06 -2.22
CA TRP A 16 -3.74 -0.98 -2.30
C TRP A 16 -3.25 -0.79 -3.73
N ARG A 17 -3.30 0.45 -4.19
CA ARG A 17 -2.69 0.85 -5.45
C ARG A 17 -1.20 1.05 -5.23
N VAL A 18 -0.41 0.12 -5.74
CA VAL A 18 1.06 0.22 -5.76
C VAL A 18 1.50 1.03 -6.98
N ILE A 19 2.37 2.00 -6.73
CA ILE A 19 3.01 2.82 -7.74
C ILE A 19 4.52 2.66 -7.51
N HIS A 20 5.28 2.67 -8.60
CA HIS A 20 6.74 2.67 -8.57
C HIS A 20 7.21 3.91 -9.31
N SER A 21 7.97 4.76 -8.62
CA SER A 21 8.59 5.94 -9.21
C SER A 21 9.82 5.54 -10.01
N ASP A 22 10.09 6.26 -11.09
CA ASP A 22 11.29 6.08 -11.93
C ASP A 22 12.60 6.30 -11.13
N ALA A 23 12.54 7.07 -10.05
CA ALA A 23 13.62 7.26 -9.09
C ALA A 23 13.88 6.05 -8.17
N GLY A 24 13.17 4.93 -8.34
CA GLY A 24 13.37 3.69 -7.58
C GLY A 24 12.58 3.58 -6.27
N ARG A 25 11.68 4.53 -5.98
CA ARG A 25 10.83 4.49 -4.77
C ARG A 25 9.49 3.84 -5.03
N TYR A 26 9.02 3.09 -4.05
CA TYR A 26 7.67 2.51 -4.02
C TYR A 26 6.73 3.33 -3.14
N TRP A 27 5.47 3.33 -3.53
CA TRP A 27 4.41 4.05 -2.86
C TRP A 27 3.13 3.24 -3.03
N ALA A 28 2.39 3.09 -1.94
CA ALA A 28 1.12 2.39 -1.94
C ALA A 28 0.07 3.32 -1.35
N SER A 29 -1.08 3.41 -2.01
CA SER A 29 -2.23 4.13 -1.49
C SER A 29 -3.45 3.22 -1.44
N ARG A 30 -4.13 3.21 -0.28
CA ARG A 30 -5.30 2.36 -0.08
C ARG A 30 -6.46 2.83 -0.95
N GLU A 31 -7.05 1.88 -1.69
CA GLU A 31 -8.11 2.17 -2.66
C GLU A 31 -9.43 2.58 -1.99
N GLN A 32 -9.69 2.06 -0.79
CA GLN A 32 -10.85 2.39 0.02
C GLN A 32 -10.42 3.01 1.36
N PRO A 33 -11.17 3.96 1.93
CA PRO A 33 -10.91 4.44 3.28
C PRO A 33 -11.02 3.30 4.30
N PHE A 34 -10.30 3.41 5.42
CA PHE A 34 -10.51 2.52 6.55
C PHE A 34 -11.95 2.65 7.07
N PRO A 35 -12.54 1.60 7.64
CA PRO A 35 -13.89 1.68 8.21
C PRO A 35 -13.97 2.79 9.27
N LYS A 36 -15.12 3.47 9.36
CA LYS A 36 -15.32 4.70 10.16
C LYS A 36 -14.98 4.57 11.64
N ASP A 37 -15.22 3.42 12.27
CA ASP A 37 -14.83 3.16 13.66
C ASP A 37 -13.31 3.27 13.88
N SER A 38 -12.52 3.17 12.80
CA SER A 38 -11.08 3.32 12.80
C SER A 38 -10.60 4.73 12.40
N GLU A 39 -11.40 5.55 11.70
CA GLU A 39 -10.95 6.84 11.15
C GLU A 39 -10.77 7.94 12.20
N GLU A 40 -11.50 7.91 13.32
CA GLU A 40 -11.42 8.94 14.36
C GLU A 40 -10.24 8.76 15.35
N ASN A 41 -9.65 7.55 15.44
CA ASN A 41 -8.59 7.26 16.41
C ASN A 41 -7.41 6.42 15.86
N SER A 42 -7.42 5.96 14.61
CA SER A 42 -6.30 5.15 14.11
C SER A 42 -5.11 6.02 13.68
N PRO A 43 -3.89 5.64 14.09
CA PRO A 43 -2.66 6.18 13.52
C PRO A 43 -2.37 5.66 12.10
N ALA A 44 -3.34 4.99 11.46
CA ALA A 44 -3.16 4.30 10.20
C ALA A 44 -3.09 5.28 9.02
N PHE A 45 -1.94 5.33 8.35
CA PHE A 45 -1.73 6.14 7.16
C PHE A 45 -2.33 5.44 5.94
N ARG A 46 -3.12 6.18 5.15
CA ARG A 46 -3.71 5.68 3.89
C ARG A 46 -2.73 5.63 2.72
N THR A 47 -1.57 6.26 2.87
CA THR A 47 -0.51 6.28 1.86
C THR A 47 0.81 6.07 2.57
N VAL A 48 1.58 5.10 2.09
CA VAL A 48 2.89 4.74 2.62
C VAL A 48 3.89 4.65 1.48
N ASP A 49 5.16 4.93 1.77
CA ASP A 49 6.27 4.80 0.84
C ASP A 49 7.38 3.91 1.42
N ALA A 50 8.16 3.32 0.52
CA ALA A 50 9.30 2.48 0.87
C ALA A 50 10.31 2.43 -0.29
N ASP A 51 11.56 2.10 0.02
CA ASP A 51 12.61 1.95 -0.99
C ASP A 51 12.56 0.58 -1.70
N THR A 52 11.94 -0.44 -1.08
CA THR A 52 11.71 -1.75 -1.70
C THR A 52 10.25 -2.21 -1.59
N PHE A 53 9.85 -3.16 -2.44
CA PHE A 53 8.50 -3.72 -2.41
C PHE A 53 8.22 -4.55 -1.14
N ASP A 54 9.23 -5.25 -0.61
CA ASP A 54 9.10 -6.03 0.63
C ASP A 54 8.82 -5.11 1.83
N GLU A 55 9.55 -4.00 1.92
CA GLU A 55 9.31 -2.96 2.92
C GLU A 55 7.94 -2.31 2.74
N LEU A 56 7.52 -2.04 1.49
CA LEU A 56 6.19 -1.50 1.22
C LEU A 56 5.09 -2.44 1.70
N GLN A 57 5.25 -3.75 1.47
CA GLN A 57 4.29 -4.76 1.90
C GLN A 57 4.24 -4.85 3.43
N ALA A 58 5.38 -4.85 4.10
CA ALA A 58 5.45 -4.85 5.56
C ALA A 58 4.78 -3.61 6.17
N GLU A 59 5.01 -2.43 5.56
CA GLU A 59 4.41 -1.18 6.03
C GLU A 59 2.89 -1.17 5.80
N VAL A 60 2.41 -1.61 4.63
CA VAL A 60 0.96 -1.77 4.39
C VAL A 60 0.33 -2.72 5.41
N THR A 61 0.97 -3.86 5.72
CA THR A 61 0.49 -4.77 6.76
C THR A 61 0.37 -4.07 8.10
N ARG A 62 1.38 -3.29 8.51
CA ARG A 62 1.31 -2.48 9.75
C ARG A 62 0.15 -1.49 9.75
N GLN A 63 -0.13 -0.84 8.62
CA GLN A 63 -1.25 0.10 8.53
C GLN A 63 -2.61 -0.61 8.61
N GLU A 64 -2.78 -1.78 7.96
CA GLU A 64 -3.99 -2.58 8.08
C GLU A 64 -4.16 -3.14 9.52
N GLU A 65 -3.09 -3.58 10.16
CA GLU A 65 -3.10 -4.02 11.56
C GLU A 65 -3.45 -2.88 12.50
N ALA A 66 -2.86 -1.69 12.33
CA ALA A 66 -3.16 -0.51 13.12
C ALA A 66 -4.63 -0.07 12.95
N ALA A 67 -5.18 -0.18 11.73
CA ALA A 67 -6.59 0.08 11.45
C ALA A 67 -7.55 -0.99 11.99
N GLY A 68 -7.08 -2.24 12.13
CA GLY A 68 -7.83 -3.37 12.69
C GLY A 68 -7.76 -3.48 14.22
N GLN A 69 -6.68 -2.99 14.85
CA GLN A 69 -6.48 -3.03 16.31
C GLN A 69 -7.37 -2.05 17.10
N VAL A 70 -8.08 -1.14 16.43
CA VAL A 70 -9.12 -0.31 17.04
C VAL A 70 -10.52 -0.94 16.92
N ALA A 71 -10.64 -2.11 16.27
CA ALA A 71 -11.87 -2.88 16.17
C ALA A 71 -11.86 -4.12 17.06
N SER A 72 -11.30 -4.02 18.28
CA SER A 72 -11.44 -5.02 19.34
C SER A 72 -12.08 -4.42 20.59
#